data_AF-A0A6N9PWK9-F1
#
_entry.id   AF-A0A6N9PWK9-F1
#
_cell.length_a   1.000
_cell.length_b   1.000
_cell.length_c   1.000
_cell.angle_alpha   90.00
_cell.angle_beta   90.00
_cell.angle_gamma   90.00
#
_symmetry.space_group_name_H-M   'P 1'
#
loop_
_entity.id
_entity.type
_entity.pdbx_description
1 polymer ?
#
loop_
_entity_poly.entity_id
_entity_poly.type
_entity_poly.pdbx_seq_one_letter_code
_entity_poly.pdbx_strand_id
1 'polypeptide(L)'
;MIILKSEQFILVSVPLEMFLEAGINTESIIQVSARAGKIIIDTPDTTADYVCDRDCESCPLNAVPCEFDCESCPCEANCDGRGLDE
;
A
#
# COMPACT_ATOMS: atom_id res chain seq x y z
N MET A 1 6.02 -27.86 -16.41
CA MET A 1 4.90 -27.90 -15.46
C MET A 1 5.21 -26.88 -14.38
N ILE A 2 4.49 -25.75 -14.38
CA ILE A 2 4.63 -24.71 -13.35
C ILE A 2 3.66 -25.10 -12.24
N ILE A 3 4.17 -25.34 -11.03
CA ILE A 3 3.33 -25.59 -9.85
C ILE A 3 3.04 -24.23 -9.23
N LEU A 4 1.81 -23.73 -9.42
CA LEU A 4 1.29 -22.58 -8.68
C LEU A 4 0.88 -23.06 -7.29
N LYS A 5 1.53 -22.53 -6.25
CA LYS A 5 1.18 -22.84 -4.87
C LYS A 5 -0.17 -22.16 -4.57
N SER A 6 -1.20 -22.95 -4.29
CA SER A 6 -2.50 -22.42 -3.86
C SER A 6 -2.36 -21.90 -2.44
N GLU A 7 -2.24 -20.59 -2.29
CA GLU A 7 -2.32 -19.94 -0.98
C GLU A 7 -3.75 -20.07 -0.46
N GLN A 8 -3.90 -20.39 0.82
CA GLN A 8 -5.18 -20.54 1.50
C GLN A 8 -5.42 -19.30 2.34
N PHE A 9 -6.61 -18.70 2.21
CA PHE A 9 -6.93 -17.43 2.87
C PHE A 9 -8.10 -17.61 3.83
N ILE A 10 -8.06 -16.87 4.94
CA ILE A 10 -9.19 -16.71 5.86
C ILE A 10 -9.74 -15.30 5.67
N LEU A 11 -11.03 -15.19 5.39
CA LEU A 11 -11.73 -13.91 5.31
C LEU A 11 -12.32 -13.57 6.69
N VAL A 12 -11.94 -12.42 7.22
CA VAL A 12 -12.45 -11.90 8.48
C VAL A 12 -13.23 -10.62 8.20
N SER A 13 -14.52 -10.61 8.51
CA SER A 13 -15.34 -9.41 8.46
C SER A 13 -15.05 -8.53 9.68
N VAL A 14 -14.59 -7.31 9.44
CA VAL A 14 -14.35 -6.29 10.48
C VAL A 14 -15.50 -5.27 10.43
N PRO A 15 -16.14 -4.91 11.57
CA PRO A 15 -17.12 -3.84 11.60
C PRO A 15 -16.51 -2.52 11.11
N LEU A 16 -17.26 -1.76 10.28
CA LEU A 16 -16.78 -0.51 9.72
C LEU A 16 -16.35 0.50 10.80
N GLU A 17 -17.12 0.61 11.89
CA GLU A 17 -16.82 1.54 12.97
C GLU A 17 -15.47 1.24 13.63
N MET A 18 -15.17 -0.04 13.89
CA MET A 18 -13.87 -0.46 14.44
C MET A 18 -12.71 -0.15 13.48
N PHE A 19 -12.96 -0.31 12.18
CA PHE A 19 -11.98 -0.02 11.14
C PHE A 19 -11.62 1.47 11.10
N LEU A 20 -12.64 2.33 11.15
CA LEU A 20 -12.48 3.79 11.20
C LEU A 20 -11.85 4.26 12.53
N GLU A 21 -12.24 3.68 13.67
CA GLU A 21 -11.64 3.98 14.98
C GLU A 21 -10.16 3.61 15.06
N ALA A 22 -9.73 2.59 14.31
CA ALA A 22 -8.32 2.23 14.15
C ALA A 22 -7.54 3.21 13.25
N GLY A 23 -8.20 4.24 12.70
CA GLY A 23 -7.60 5.21 11.78
C GLY A 23 -7.48 4.70 10.35
N ILE A 24 -8.13 3.58 10.01
CA ILE A 24 -8.07 2.98 8.68
C ILE A 24 -9.35 3.33 7.92
N ASN A 25 -9.22 3.81 6.68
CA ASN A 25 -10.34 4.12 5.79
C ASN A 25 -10.25 3.31 4.48
N THR A 26 -11.20 3.49 3.58
CA THR A 26 -11.29 2.72 2.32
C THR A 26 -10.16 2.98 1.32
N GLU A 27 -9.42 4.08 1.51
CA GLU A 27 -8.29 4.48 0.67
C GLU A 27 -6.94 4.23 1.37
N SER A 28 -6.97 3.72 2.60
CA SER A 28 -5.76 3.46 3.37
C SER A 28 -5.02 2.25 2.84
N ILE A 29 -3.70 2.35 2.88
CA ILE A 29 -2.81 1.21 2.66
C ILE A 29 -2.87 0.35 3.91
N ILE A 30 -3.19 -0.93 3.75
CA ILE A 30 -3.33 -1.85 4.87
C ILE A 30 -2.14 -2.80 4.86
N GLN A 31 -1.48 -2.92 6.00
CA GLN A 31 -0.52 -3.97 6.25
C GLN A 31 -1.14 -5.03 7.17
N VAL A 32 -0.85 -6.29 6.86
CA VAL A 32 -1.24 -7.43 7.70
C VAL A 32 0.01 -8.14 8.18
N SER A 33 0.17 -8.25 9.50
CA SER A 33 1.31 -8.92 10.11
C SER A 33 0.86 -9.86 11.24
N ALA A 34 1.76 -10.75 11.67
CA ALA A 34 1.50 -11.67 12.79
C ALA A 34 2.56 -11.48 13.88
N ARG A 35 2.15 -11.10 15.09
CA ARG A 35 3.05 -10.92 16.23
C ARG A 35 2.35 -11.27 17.55
N ALA A 36 3.08 -11.94 18.44
CA ALA A 36 2.62 -12.27 19.80
C ALA A 36 1.23 -12.96 19.85
N GLY A 37 0.98 -13.89 18.91
CA GLY A 37 -0.29 -14.63 18.83
C GLY A 37 -1.47 -13.83 18.28
N LYS A 38 -1.22 -12.67 17.65
CA LYS A 38 -2.24 -11.81 17.05
C LYS A 38 -1.97 -11.61 15.57
N ILE A 39 -3.05 -11.56 14.78
CA ILE A 39 -3.04 -10.91 13.46
C ILE A 39 -3.24 -9.41 13.72
N ILE A 40 -2.36 -8.60 13.17
CA ILE A 40 -2.41 -7.14 13.27
C ILE A 40 -2.74 -6.61 11.88
N ILE A 41 -3.77 -5.77 11.83
CA ILE A 41 -4.18 -5.02 10.64
C ILE A 41 -3.98 -3.56 11.01
N ASP A 42 -3.04 -2.89 10.35
CA ASP A 42 -2.70 -1.49 10.61
C ASP A 42 -2.46 -0.73 9.29
N THR A 43 -2.37 0.59 9.41
CA THR A 43 -1.84 1.46 8.34
C THR A 43 -0.40 1.82 8.70
N PRO A 44 0.52 1.85 7.73
CA PRO A 44 1.88 2.30 7.99
C PRO A 44 1.90 3.77 8.40
N ASP A 45 2.80 4.14 9.31
CA ASP A 45 3.01 5.54 9.72
C ASP A 45 3.56 6.40 8.57
N THR A 46 4.31 5.79 7.66
CA THR A 46 4.88 6.43 6.47
C THR A 46 4.87 5.46 5.29
N THR A 47 4.76 5.99 4.08
CA THR A 47 4.90 5.21 2.85
C THR A 47 6.33 5.19 2.30
N ALA A 48 7.30 5.78 3.02
CA ALA A 48 8.67 5.94 2.54
C ALA A 48 9.41 4.61 2.33
N ASP A 49 9.03 3.57 3.08
CA ASP A 49 9.61 2.23 2.93
C ASP A 49 9.02 1.42 1.77
N TYR A 50 7.95 1.92 1.14
CA TYR A 50 7.33 1.26 0.00
C TYR A 50 8.01 1.77 -1.27
N VAL A 51 8.90 0.95 -1.82
CA VAL A 51 9.57 1.23 -3.10
C VAL A 51 8.95 0.33 -4.17
N CYS A 52 8.29 0.95 -5.15
CA CYS A 52 7.61 0.28 -6.25
C CYS A 52 8.41 0.32 -7.57
N ASP A 53 9.72 0.60 -7.47
CA ASP A 53 10.67 0.71 -8.56
C ASP A 53 10.35 -0.15 -9.79
N ARG A 54 10.02 0.52 -10.89
CA ARG A 54 9.77 -0.01 -12.25
C ARG A 54 8.51 -0.88 -12.44
N ASP A 55 7.71 -1.12 -11.41
CA ASP A 55 6.40 -1.79 -11.53
C ASP A 55 5.28 -1.00 -10.83
N CYS A 56 5.11 0.25 -11.26
CA CYS A 56 4.09 1.14 -10.74
C CYS A 56 2.67 0.75 -11.12
N GLU A 57 2.47 -0.03 -12.20
CA GLU A 57 1.14 -0.51 -12.58
C GLU A 57 0.61 -1.54 -11.58
N SER A 58 1.48 -2.41 -11.07
CA SER A 58 1.14 -3.44 -10.09
C SER A 58 1.36 -2.98 -8.65
N CYS A 59 1.86 -1.76 -8.46
CA CYS A 59 2.13 -1.19 -7.15
C CYS A 59 0.83 -0.91 -6.40
N PRO A 60 0.66 -1.39 -5.15
CA PRO A 60 -0.50 -1.07 -4.34
C PRO A 60 -0.62 0.43 -4.01
N LEU A 61 0.43 1.21 -4.28
CA LEU A 61 0.51 2.65 -4.07
C LEU A 61 0.39 3.47 -5.36
N ASN A 62 -0.01 2.86 -6.47
CA ASN A 62 -0.12 3.55 -7.77
C ASN A 62 -1.14 4.69 -7.80
N ALA A 63 -2.04 4.73 -6.82
CA ALA A 63 -3.08 5.72 -6.68
C ALA A 63 -2.60 6.99 -5.96
N VAL A 64 -1.39 7.00 -5.39
CA VAL A 64 -0.80 8.21 -4.82
C VAL A 64 -0.25 9.04 -5.98
N PRO A 65 -0.85 10.19 -6.32
CA PRO A 65 -0.37 11.01 -7.42
C PRO A 65 1.03 11.53 -7.08
N CYS A 66 2.05 11.11 -7.82
CA CYS A 66 3.40 11.68 -7.75
C CYS A 66 3.45 13.07 -8.42
N GLU A 67 2.42 13.90 -8.24
CA GLU A 67 2.41 15.26 -8.72
C GLU A 67 3.10 16.09 -7.63
N PHE A 68 4.23 16.72 -7.96
CA PHE A 68 4.98 17.69 -7.14
C PHE A 68 6.02 17.20 -6.13
N ASP A 69 6.07 15.90 -5.75
CA ASP A 69 7.16 15.35 -4.92
C ASP A 69 7.60 13.94 -5.39
N CYS A 70 8.43 13.90 -6.43
CA CYS A 70 8.93 12.64 -7.00
C CYS A 70 9.91 11.92 -6.06
N GLU A 71 10.74 12.64 -5.28
CA GLU A 71 11.79 12.05 -4.43
C GLU A 71 11.19 11.25 -3.26
N SER A 72 10.00 11.65 -2.79
CA SER A 72 9.26 10.91 -1.75
C SER A 72 8.29 9.88 -2.32
N CYS A 73 8.20 9.74 -3.66
CA CYS A 73 7.20 8.87 -4.28
C CYS A 73 7.71 7.42 -4.41
N PRO A 74 6.93 6.41 -3.99
CA PRO A 74 7.20 4.99 -4.25
C PRO A 74 7.48 4.65 -5.72
N CYS A 75 7.00 5.50 -6.62
CA CYS A 75 7.03 5.37 -8.07
C CYS A 75 7.95 6.39 -8.76
N GLU A 76 8.97 6.90 -8.07
CA GLU A 76 9.93 7.88 -8.57
C GLU A 76 10.43 7.57 -10.00
N ALA A 77 10.76 6.30 -10.29
CA ALA A 77 11.27 5.88 -11.60
C ALA A 77 10.29 6.13 -12.76
N ASN A 78 8.99 6.28 -12.49
CA ASN A 78 7.94 6.58 -13.46
C ASN A 78 7.42 8.02 -13.34
N CYS A 79 7.98 8.82 -12.43
CA CYS A 79 7.63 10.23 -12.26
C CYS A 79 8.24 11.03 -13.42
N ASP A 80 7.40 11.49 -14.36
CA ASP A 80 7.87 12.21 -15.56
C ASP A 80 8.35 13.64 -15.24
N GLY A 81 8.28 14.09 -13.97
CA GLY A 81 8.74 15.41 -13.51
C GLY A 81 8.02 16.62 -14.14
N ARG A 82 7.02 16.40 -15.00
CA ARG A 82 6.29 17.41 -15.76
C ARG A 82 5.23 18.14 -14.91
N GLY A 83 5.69 18.79 -13.85
CA GLY A 83 4.88 19.67 -13.01
C GLY A 83 5.64 20.91 -12.51
N LEU A 84 6.87 21.14 -12.98
CA LEU A 84 7.70 22.31 -12.60
C LEU A 84 7.83 23.36 -13.71
N ASP A 85 7.07 23.22 -14.81
CA ASP A 85 7.22 24.03 -16.03
C ASP A 85 5.95 24.80 -16.46
N GLU A 86 5.00 25.08 -15.55
CA GLU A 86 3.86 26.00 -15.84
C GLU A 86 3.70 27.10 -14.78
#